data_AF-A0AAD7NCV0-F1
#
_entry.id   AF-A0AAD7NCV0-F1
#
_cell.length_a   1.000
_cell.length_b   1.000
_cell.length_c   1.000
_cell.angle_alpha   90.00
_cell.angle_beta   90.00
_cell.angle_gamma   90.00
#
_symmetry.space_group_name_H-M   'P 1'
#
loop_
_entity.id
_entity.type
_entity.pdbx_description
1 polymer ?
#
loop_
_entity_poly.entity_id
_entity_poly.type
_entity_poly.pdbx_seq_one_letter_code
_entity_poly.pdbx_strand_id
1 'polypeptide(L)'
;AETGIVHVEEKMADLERVLDRLRLRRQGLHDFIAKHRRVLAPIRRLPNELLSEIFSHCVERDPYEWDPTTNVEWILVQVSRAWRAVSISMPQMWNRISISNASAPKNMDLKAALSLQLERSAHLPLAIDFDFKSASAEQRISVLETLFSARDRWQVANIHLTQAE
;
A
#
# COMPACT_ATOMS: atom_id res chain seq x y z
N ALA A 1 -6.38 67.57 -15.38
CA ALA A 1 -7.08 66.27 -15.44
C ALA A 1 -6.15 65.16 -15.89
N GLU A 2 -5.47 65.33 -17.04
CA GLU A 2 -4.51 64.35 -17.58
C GLU A 2 -3.37 63.96 -16.62
N THR A 3 -2.76 64.92 -15.92
CA THR A 3 -1.70 64.65 -14.92
C THR A 3 -2.20 63.85 -13.71
N GLY A 4 -3.48 63.95 -13.37
CA GLY A 4 -4.10 63.17 -12.30
C GLY A 4 -4.37 61.73 -12.73
N ILE A 5 -4.72 61.51 -14.00
CA ILE A 5 -4.93 60.17 -14.58
C ILE A 5 -3.60 59.41 -14.63
N VAL A 6 -2.53 60.03 -15.14
CA VAL A 6 -1.19 59.42 -15.22
C VAL A 6 -0.69 58.99 -13.83
N HIS A 7 -0.90 59.83 -12.80
CA HIS A 7 -0.49 59.49 -11.43
C HIS A 7 -1.29 58.32 -10.82
N VAL A 8 -2.56 58.17 -11.18
CA VAL A 8 -3.40 57.04 -10.74
C VAL A 8 -2.98 55.76 -11.46
N GLU A 9 -2.69 55.82 -12.75
CA GLU A 9 -2.19 54.67 -13.53
C GLU A 9 -0.84 54.17 -13.00
N GLU A 10 0.07 55.08 -12.67
CA GLU A 10 1.37 54.74 -12.06
C GLU A 10 1.17 54.03 -10.71
N LYS A 11 0.26 54.53 -9.87
CA LYS A 11 -0.10 53.89 -8.59
C LYS A 11 -0.77 52.53 -8.78
N MET A 12 -1.61 52.36 -9.82
CA MET A 12 -2.20 51.06 -10.14
C MET A 12 -1.12 50.06 -10.53
N ALA A 13 -0.20 50.44 -11.41
CA ALA A 13 0.90 49.59 -11.83
C ALA A 13 1.81 49.19 -10.65
N ASP A 14 2.06 50.12 -9.71
CA ASP A 14 2.84 49.82 -8.51
C ASP A 14 2.11 48.89 -7.54
N LEU A 15 0.81 49.08 -7.33
CA LEU A 15 0.00 48.18 -6.52
C LEU A 15 -0.08 46.78 -7.13
N GLU A 16 -0.22 46.67 -8.45
CA GLU A 16 -0.20 45.38 -9.16
C GLU A 16 1.14 44.66 -8.96
N ARG A 17 2.26 45.37 -9.07
CA ARG A 17 3.60 44.81 -8.78
C ARG A 17 3.73 44.30 -7.35
N VAL A 18 3.21 45.05 -6.38
CA VAL A 18 3.21 44.62 -4.97
C VAL A 18 2.32 43.39 -4.77
N LEU A 19 1.14 43.38 -5.39
CA LEU A 19 0.20 42.27 -5.32
C LEU A 19 0.83 40.99 -5.88
N ASP A 20 1.49 41.07 -7.03
CA ASP A 20 2.15 39.92 -7.67
C ASP A 20 3.32 39.39 -6.83
N ARG A 21 4.12 40.29 -6.24
CA ARG A 21 5.18 39.91 -5.31
C ARG A 21 4.62 39.17 -4.09
N LEU A 22 3.52 39.66 -3.51
CA LEU A 22 2.87 39.03 -2.36
C LEU A 22 2.24 37.68 -2.73
N ARG A 23 1.64 37.56 -3.93
CA ARG A 23 1.12 36.29 -4.45
C ARG A 23 2.23 35.27 -4.62
N LEU A 24 3.36 35.65 -5.20
CA LEU A 24 4.53 34.78 -5.36
C LEU A 24 5.06 34.34 -3.99
N ARG A 25 5.15 35.27 -3.03
CA ARG A 25 5.58 34.95 -1.66
C ARG A 25 4.60 33.99 -0.97
N ARG A 26 3.30 34.22 -1.11
CA ARG A 26 2.24 33.35 -0.57
C ARG A 26 2.34 31.95 -1.17
N GLN A 27 2.55 31.83 -2.49
CA GLN A 27 2.72 30.54 -3.15
C GLN A 27 3.95 29.80 -2.60
N GLY A 28 5.10 30.48 -2.51
CA GLY A 28 6.31 29.88 -1.94
C GLY A 28 6.14 29.42 -0.48
N LEU A 29 5.37 30.15 0.32
CA LEU A 29 5.02 29.73 1.69
C LEU A 29 4.08 28.52 1.71
N HIS A 30 3.09 28.45 0.82
CA HIS A 30 2.24 27.26 0.70
C HIS A 30 3.03 26.02 0.31
N ASP A 31 3.94 26.14 -0.67
CA ASP A 31 4.80 25.04 -1.10
C ASP A 31 5.74 24.60 0.02
N PHE A 32 6.29 25.55 0.77
CA PHE A 32 7.08 25.29 1.97
C PHE A 32 6.26 24.52 3.01
N ILE A 33 5.07 24.99 3.38
CA ILE A 33 4.19 24.32 4.35
C ILE A 33 3.84 22.92 3.85
N ALA A 34 3.44 22.75 2.58
CA ALA A 34 3.07 21.45 2.03
C ALA A 34 4.22 20.44 2.10
N LYS A 35 5.45 20.88 1.79
CA LYS A 35 6.66 20.05 1.88
C LYS A 35 6.94 19.61 3.32
N HIS A 36 6.78 20.52 4.29
CA HIS A 36 7.06 20.24 5.71
C HIS A 36 5.91 19.50 6.42
N ARG A 37 4.66 19.66 5.95
CA ARG A 37 3.49 18.94 6.49
C ARG A 37 3.61 17.43 6.31
N ARG A 38 4.24 16.97 5.23
CA ARG A 38 4.56 15.55 5.03
C ARG A 38 5.52 15.04 6.10
N VAL A 39 6.53 15.83 6.48
CA VAL A 39 7.51 15.48 7.53
C VAL A 39 6.83 15.44 8.91
N LEU A 40 5.90 16.36 9.16
CA LEU A 40 5.15 16.46 10.41
C LEU A 40 3.90 15.56 10.45
N ALA A 41 3.68 14.70 9.45
CA ALA A 41 2.51 13.83 9.41
C ALA A 41 2.44 12.99 10.70
N PRO A 42 1.32 13.01 11.45
CA PRO A 42 1.19 12.30 12.73
C PRO A 42 1.59 10.82 12.65
N ILE A 43 1.31 10.20 11.50
CA ILE A 43 1.56 8.78 11.24
C ILE A 43 3.05 8.40 11.25
N ARG A 44 3.96 9.37 11.08
CA ARG A 44 5.42 9.18 11.19
C ARG A 44 5.93 9.31 12.63
N ARG A 45 5.08 9.79 13.53
CA ARG A 45 5.37 9.97 14.96
C ARG A 45 4.71 8.88 15.82
N LEU A 46 3.90 8.02 15.21
CA LEU A 46 3.33 6.87 15.89
C LEU A 46 4.47 5.92 16.29
N PRO A 47 4.48 5.47 17.55
CA PRO A 47 5.30 4.34 17.97
C PRO A 47 4.99 3.10 17.13
N ASN A 48 5.95 2.19 17.03
CA ASN A 48 5.80 0.97 16.25
C ASN A 48 4.64 0.12 16.78
N GLU A 49 4.40 0.13 18.09
CA GLU A 49 3.33 -0.60 18.77
C GLU A 49 1.95 -0.15 18.27
N LEU A 50 1.73 1.15 18.10
CA LEU A 50 0.46 1.67 17.58
C LEU A 50 0.31 1.40 16.08
N LEU A 51 1.42 1.42 15.32
CA LEU A 51 1.38 1.00 13.92
C LEU A 51 1.03 -0.48 13.79
N SER A 52 1.59 -1.33 14.66
CA SER A 52 1.26 -2.76 14.72
C SER A 52 -0.20 -3.00 15.07
N GLU A 53 -0.76 -2.24 16.01
CA GLU A 53 -2.18 -2.33 16.36
C GLU A 53 -3.07 -1.95 15.17
N ILE A 54 -2.79 -0.81 14.53
CA ILE A 54 -3.52 -0.38 13.33
C ILE A 54 -3.43 -1.43 12.23
N PHE A 55 -2.23 -1.97 11.96
CA PHE A 55 -2.02 -2.97 10.93
C PHE A 55 -2.78 -4.26 11.23
N SER A 56 -2.87 -4.66 12.50
CA SER A 56 -3.61 -5.84 12.93
C SER A 56 -5.08 -5.73 12.55
N HIS A 57 -5.72 -4.58 12.79
CA HIS A 57 -7.09 -4.31 12.33
C HIS A 57 -7.23 -4.17 10.82
N CYS A 58 -6.16 -3.79 10.10
CA CYS A 58 -6.20 -3.73 8.63
C CYS A 58 -6.15 -5.11 7.97
N VAL A 59 -5.56 -6.10 8.66
CA VAL A 59 -5.44 -7.48 8.16
C VAL A 59 -6.39 -8.45 8.86
N GLU A 60 -7.13 -7.98 9.86
CA GLU A 60 -8.19 -8.72 10.53
C GLU A 60 -9.28 -9.01 9.50
N ARG A 61 -9.40 -10.28 9.14
CA ARG A 61 -10.38 -10.77 8.16
C ARG A 61 -11.18 -11.87 8.82
N ASP A 62 -12.47 -11.93 8.51
CA ASP A 62 -13.26 -13.11 8.82
C ASP A 62 -12.57 -14.35 8.21
N PRO A 63 -12.39 -15.44 8.97
CA PRO A 63 -11.79 -16.67 8.46
C PRO A 63 -12.42 -17.19 7.18
N TYR A 64 -13.72 -16.94 6.99
CA TYR A 64 -14.55 -17.43 5.90
C TYR A 64 -14.77 -16.40 4.80
N GLU A 65 -14.48 -15.12 5.03
CA GLU A 65 -14.52 -14.09 3.98
C GLU A 65 -13.13 -13.90 3.38
N TRP A 66 -12.96 -14.42 2.17
CA TRP A 66 -11.79 -14.16 1.37
C TRP A 66 -12.09 -13.03 0.40
N ASP A 67 -11.57 -11.83 0.68
CA ASP A 67 -11.52 -10.76 -0.32
C ASP A 67 -10.18 -10.84 -1.07
N PRO A 68 -10.14 -11.43 -2.28
CA PRO A 68 -8.94 -11.51 -3.08
C PRO A 68 -8.48 -10.14 -3.60
N THR A 69 -9.28 -9.07 -3.45
CA THR A 69 -8.93 -7.72 -3.92
C THR A 69 -8.06 -6.95 -2.93
N THR A 70 -8.05 -7.34 -1.66
CA THR A 70 -7.27 -6.66 -0.61
C THR A 70 -5.95 -7.39 -0.34
N ASN A 71 -4.90 -6.99 -1.06
CA ASN A 71 -3.49 -7.33 -0.75
C ASN A 71 -2.89 -6.31 0.25
N VAL A 72 -3.58 -6.09 1.38
CA VAL A 72 -3.29 -5.01 2.33
C VAL A 72 -1.86 -5.11 2.87
N GLU A 73 -1.37 -6.32 3.12
CA GLU A 73 -0.01 -6.59 3.60
C GLU A 73 1.04 -6.01 2.65
N TRP A 74 0.83 -6.21 1.35
CA TRP A 74 1.70 -5.73 0.30
C TRP A 74 1.61 -4.22 0.14
N ILE A 75 0.41 -3.63 0.31
CA ILE A 75 0.21 -2.18 0.27
C ILE A 75 0.97 -1.51 1.43
N LEU A 76 0.81 -2.02 2.66
CA LEU A 76 1.42 -1.46 3.87
C LEU A 76 2.95 -1.44 3.76
N VAL A 77 3.55 -2.49 3.19
CA VAL A 77 5.00 -2.58 2.94
C VAL A 77 5.51 -1.55 1.92
N GLN A 78 4.67 -0.97 1.07
CA GLN A 78 5.08 0.04 0.08
C GLN A 78 4.99 1.49 0.57
N VAL A 79 4.34 1.76 1.71
CA VAL A 79 4.08 3.14 2.17
C VAL A 79 5.35 3.85 2.63
N SER A 80 6.16 3.22 3.49
CA SER A 80 7.38 3.81 4.02
C SER A 80 8.36 2.75 4.55
N ARG A 81 9.63 3.15 4.79
CA ARG A 81 10.62 2.27 5.44
C ARG A 81 10.20 1.82 6.84
N ALA A 82 9.59 2.72 7.62
CA ALA A 82 9.12 2.41 8.96
C ALA A 82 7.96 1.41 8.93
N TRP A 83 6.98 1.64 8.04
CA TRP A 83 5.84 0.74 7.86
C TRP A 83 6.28 -0.64 7.41
N ARG A 84 7.20 -0.70 6.45
CA ARG A 84 7.82 -1.95 6.01
C ARG A 84 8.48 -2.71 7.15
N ALA A 85 9.26 -2.02 8.00
CA ALA A 85 9.91 -2.66 9.14
C ALA A 85 8.89 -3.25 10.12
N VAL A 86 7.85 -2.49 10.45
CA VAL A 86 6.75 -2.94 11.32
C VAL A 86 6.00 -4.13 10.70
N SER A 87 5.58 -4.04 9.44
CA SER A 87 4.84 -5.13 8.78
C SER A 87 5.67 -6.41 8.68
N ILE A 88 6.98 -6.32 8.38
CA ILE A 88 7.86 -7.51 8.35
C ILE A 88 8.01 -8.13 9.75
N SER A 89 7.99 -7.33 10.81
CA SER A 89 8.07 -7.82 12.19
C SER A 89 6.79 -8.47 12.72
N MET A 90 5.72 -8.53 11.92
CA MET A 90 4.41 -9.06 12.30
C MET A 90 4.05 -10.30 11.49
N PRO A 91 4.47 -11.51 11.90
CA PRO A 91 4.21 -12.74 11.15
C PRO A 91 2.73 -13.01 10.88
N GLN A 92 1.84 -12.59 11.77
CA GLN A 92 0.39 -12.74 11.65
C GLN A 92 -0.22 -11.99 10.47
N MET A 93 0.47 -10.99 9.92
CA MET A 93 0.03 -10.36 8.68
C MET A 93 0.23 -11.28 7.48
N TRP A 94 1.22 -12.18 7.52
CA TRP A 94 1.67 -12.93 6.35
C TRP A 94 1.13 -14.35 6.29
N ASN A 95 0.43 -14.81 7.33
CA ASN A 95 0.00 -16.20 7.46
C ASN A 95 -1.31 -16.54 6.70
N ARG A 96 -1.98 -15.54 6.13
CA ARG A 96 -3.10 -15.72 5.18
C ARG A 96 -2.60 -15.52 3.75
N ILE A 97 -2.65 -16.57 2.93
CA ILE A 97 -2.12 -16.56 1.56
C ILE A 97 -3.27 -16.64 0.56
N SER A 98 -3.42 -15.58 -0.25
CA SER A 98 -4.45 -15.46 -1.28
C SER A 98 -3.80 -15.63 -2.64
N ILE A 99 -4.20 -16.65 -3.39
CA ILE A 99 -3.71 -16.86 -4.74
C ILE A 99 -4.89 -16.75 -5.69
N SER A 100 -5.10 -15.53 -6.20
CA SER A 100 -6.07 -15.27 -7.27
C SER A 100 -5.38 -14.60 -8.45
N ASN A 101 -5.55 -15.20 -9.62
CA ASN A 101 -4.96 -14.71 -10.86
C ASN A 101 -5.65 -13.42 -11.36
N ALA A 102 -6.84 -13.08 -10.85
CA ALA A 102 -7.56 -11.84 -11.17
C ALA A 102 -6.98 -10.60 -10.46
N SER A 103 -6.30 -10.81 -9.32
CA SER A 103 -5.83 -9.73 -8.44
C SER A 103 -4.32 -9.49 -8.52
N ALA A 104 -3.58 -10.40 -9.14
CA ALA A 104 -2.14 -10.26 -9.30
C ALA A 104 -1.81 -9.17 -10.35
N PRO A 105 -0.90 -8.23 -10.05
CA PRO A 105 -0.36 -7.34 -11.08
C PRO A 105 0.22 -8.17 -12.22
N LYS A 106 -0.04 -7.77 -13.48
CA LYS A 106 0.36 -8.53 -14.69
C LYS A 106 1.85 -8.90 -14.79
N ASN A 107 2.72 -8.25 -14.00
CA ASN A 107 4.18 -8.45 -13.99
C ASN A 107 4.72 -8.94 -12.64
N MET A 108 3.87 -9.40 -11.72
CA MET A 108 4.33 -9.89 -10.42
C MET A 108 4.85 -11.32 -10.57
N ASP A 109 6.09 -11.57 -10.12
CA ASP A 109 6.59 -12.93 -9.94
C ASP A 109 5.87 -13.55 -8.73
N LEU A 110 4.81 -14.30 -9.02
CA LEU A 110 3.97 -14.93 -8.01
C LEU A 110 4.76 -15.89 -7.12
N LYS A 111 5.76 -16.60 -7.67
CA LYS A 111 6.59 -17.55 -6.92
C LYS A 111 7.48 -16.82 -5.92
N ALA A 112 8.09 -15.72 -6.35
CA ALA A 112 8.92 -14.90 -5.47
C ALA A 112 8.08 -14.25 -4.36
N ALA A 113 6.91 -13.69 -4.70
CA ALA A 113 6.00 -13.10 -3.74
C ALA A 113 5.53 -14.12 -2.69
N LEU A 114 5.17 -15.32 -3.15
CA LEU A 114 4.75 -16.43 -2.30
C LEU A 114 5.86 -16.92 -1.37
N SER A 115 7.07 -17.13 -1.90
CA SER A 115 8.24 -17.50 -1.10
C SER A 115 8.51 -16.47 0.01
N LEU A 116 8.44 -15.18 -0.34
CA LEU A 116 8.63 -14.09 0.61
C LEU A 116 7.54 -14.04 1.69
N GLN A 117 6.30 -14.33 1.33
CA GLN A 117 5.19 -14.40 2.28
C GLN A 117 5.32 -15.61 3.23
N LEU A 118 5.76 -16.76 2.71
CA LEU A 118 6.05 -17.94 3.52
C LEU A 118 7.19 -17.70 4.53
N GLU A 119 8.23 -16.99 4.10
CA GLU A 119 9.34 -16.57 4.98
C GLU A 119 8.81 -15.64 6.10
N ARG A 120 8.06 -14.61 5.74
CA ARG A 120 7.58 -13.60 6.69
C ARG A 120 6.53 -14.11 7.67
N SER A 121 5.77 -15.14 7.29
CA SER A 121 4.82 -15.81 8.19
C SER A 121 5.50 -16.70 9.24
N ALA A 122 6.83 -16.83 9.18
CA ALA A 122 7.66 -17.53 10.15
C ALA A 122 7.18 -18.98 10.38
N HIS A 123 6.73 -19.32 11.58
CA HIS A 123 6.21 -20.65 11.92
C HIS A 123 4.70 -20.66 12.18
N LEU A 124 4.00 -19.57 11.85
CA LEU A 124 2.57 -19.49 12.12
C LEU A 124 1.78 -20.45 11.22
N PRO A 125 0.64 -20.98 11.73
CA PRO A 125 -0.30 -21.74 10.92
C PRO A 125 -0.77 -20.92 9.72
N LEU A 126 -0.85 -21.57 8.57
CA LEU A 126 -1.21 -20.96 7.29
C LEU A 126 -2.69 -21.21 6.97
N ALA A 127 -3.39 -20.15 6.60
CA ALA A 127 -4.69 -20.23 5.95
C ALA A 127 -4.51 -19.85 4.48
N ILE A 128 -4.88 -20.75 3.58
CA ILE A 128 -4.60 -20.59 2.15
C ILE A 128 -5.89 -20.67 1.36
N ASP A 129 -6.06 -19.75 0.42
CA ASP A 129 -7.17 -19.73 -0.52
C ASP A 129 -6.64 -19.70 -1.95
N PHE A 130 -7.14 -20.62 -2.76
CA PHE A 130 -6.64 -20.93 -4.09
C PHE A 130 -7.73 -20.77 -5.15
N ASP A 131 -7.56 -19.83 -6.09
CA ASP A 131 -8.36 -19.71 -7.31
C ASP A 131 -7.46 -19.75 -8.56
N PHE A 132 -7.54 -20.87 -9.30
CA PHE A 132 -6.72 -21.14 -10.49
C PHE A 132 -7.43 -20.88 -11.83
N LYS A 133 -8.57 -20.19 -11.83
CA LYS A 133 -9.44 -19.98 -13.01
C LYS A 133 -8.71 -19.61 -14.31
N SER A 134 -7.58 -18.91 -14.24
CA SER A 134 -6.86 -18.43 -15.43
C SER A 134 -5.34 -18.69 -15.43
N ALA A 135 -4.83 -19.56 -14.55
CA ALA A 135 -3.39 -19.89 -14.48
C ALA A 135 -3.01 -21.06 -15.40
N SER A 136 -1.83 -21.00 -16.04
CA SER A 136 -1.30 -22.11 -16.85
C SER A 136 -0.95 -23.33 -15.97
N ALA A 137 -0.91 -24.54 -16.55
CA ALA A 137 -0.56 -25.75 -15.79
C ALA A 137 0.81 -25.65 -15.11
N GLU A 138 1.80 -25.08 -15.79
CA GLU A 138 3.16 -24.86 -15.27
C GLU A 138 3.17 -23.90 -14.07
N GLN A 139 2.40 -22.80 -14.17
CA GLN A 139 2.25 -21.85 -13.06
C GLN A 139 1.59 -22.50 -11.86
N ARG A 140 0.55 -23.32 -12.08
CA ARG A 140 -0.13 -24.08 -11.01
C ARG A 140 0.84 -25.00 -10.29
N ILE A 141 1.61 -25.79 -11.03
CA ILE A 141 2.59 -26.73 -10.45
C ILE A 141 3.63 -25.97 -9.62
N SER A 142 4.25 -24.93 -10.18
CA SER A 142 5.28 -24.13 -9.50
C SER A 142 4.79 -23.48 -8.19
N VAL A 143 3.56 -22.97 -8.20
CA VAL A 143 2.90 -22.39 -7.01
C VAL A 143 2.63 -23.46 -5.96
N LEU A 144 2.07 -24.61 -6.37
CA LEU A 144 1.78 -25.73 -5.48
C LEU A 144 3.04 -26.30 -4.84
N GLU A 145 4.11 -26.50 -5.60
CA GLU A 145 5.43 -26.92 -5.07
C GLU A 145 5.91 -25.98 -3.96
N THR A 146 5.79 -24.68 -4.19
CA THR A 146 6.22 -23.65 -3.23
C THR A 146 5.39 -23.74 -1.94
N LEU A 147 4.08 -23.93 -2.04
CA LEU A 147 3.22 -24.05 -0.86
C LEU A 147 3.40 -25.38 -0.13
N PHE A 148 3.61 -26.47 -0.85
CA PHE A 148 3.85 -27.80 -0.27
C PHE A 148 5.17 -27.86 0.50
N SER A 149 6.11 -26.95 0.23
CA SER A 149 7.31 -26.79 1.06
C SER A 149 6.98 -26.38 2.51
N ALA A 150 5.82 -25.79 2.75
CA ALA A 150 5.33 -25.36 4.06
C ALA A 150 4.09 -26.15 4.53
N ARG A 151 3.80 -27.33 3.95
CA ARG A 151 2.58 -28.11 4.20
C ARG A 151 2.32 -28.41 5.68
N ASP A 152 3.39 -28.59 6.46
CA ASP A 152 3.28 -28.96 7.88
C ASP A 152 2.66 -27.83 8.74
N ARG A 153 2.57 -26.62 8.19
CA ARG A 153 1.96 -25.45 8.82
C ARG A 153 0.53 -25.18 8.35
N TRP A 154 0.00 -25.93 7.38
CA TRP A 154 -1.32 -25.63 6.83
C TRP A 154 -2.42 -25.95 7.85
N GLN A 155 -3.26 -24.96 8.14
CA GLN A 155 -4.41 -25.11 9.04
C GLN A 155 -5.71 -25.19 8.26
N VAL A 156 -5.86 -24.33 7.24
CA VAL A 156 -7.04 -24.27 6.37
C VAL A 156 -6.56 -24.09 4.94
N ALA A 157 -7.14 -24.85 4.00
CA ALA A 157 -6.90 -24.70 2.58
C ALA A 157 -8.23 -24.75 1.82
N ASN A 158 -8.63 -23.63 1.23
CA ASN A 158 -9.80 -23.52 0.38
C ASN A 158 -9.36 -23.61 -1.08
N ILE A 159 -9.91 -24.57 -1.81
CA ILE A 159 -9.55 -24.82 -3.21
C ILE A 159 -10.78 -24.60 -4.07
N HIS A 160 -10.77 -23.51 -4.85
CA HIS A 160 -11.82 -23.19 -5.80
C HIS A 160 -11.52 -23.88 -7.12
N LEU A 161 -12.15 -25.04 -7.33
CA LEU A 161 -12.10 -25.76 -8.60
C LEU A 161 -13.15 -25.16 -9.54
N THR A 162 -12.73 -24.69 -10.72
CA THR A 162 -13.68 -24.39 -11.79
C THR A 162 -14.33 -25.67 -12.28
N GLN A 163 -15.66 -25.68 -12.35
CA GLN A 163 -16.37 -26.65 -13.19
C GLN A 163 -15.89 -26.47 -14.64
N ALA A 164 -15.46 -27.57 -15.25
CA ALA A 164 -15.30 -27.63 -16.69
C ALA A 164 -16.70 -27.62 -17.32
N GLU A 165 -16.96 -26.66 -18.21
CA GLU A 165 -18.03 -26.75 -19.21
C GLU A 165 -17.61 -27.70 -20.33
#